data_AF-A0A349NE96-F1
#
_entry.id   AF-A0A349NE96-F1
#
_cell.length_a   1.000
_cell.length_b   1.000
_cell.length_c   1.000
_cell.angle_alpha   90.00
_cell.angle_beta   90.00
_cell.angle_gamma   90.00
#
_symmetry.space_group_name_H-M   'P 1'
#
loop_
_entity.id
_entity.type
_entity.pdbx_description
1 polymer ?
#
loop_
_entity_poly.entity_id
_entity_poly.type
_entity_poly.pdbx_seq_one_letter_code
_entity_poly.pdbx_strand_id
1 'polypeptide(L)'
;KRHITSIRTHVSELARKQYSNYITDGHQKLDFVFMYVFSESALHLALTNDPSLWKWAYDQGVIISGSQNLYMMLRVLEMTWKQVRQVENQQRIMNAANLIIDRVQSFYERLKNVEILFNKTSEAFDKLNTLANNGGPSIETAASKLLKYGAQENPKRKYKLQSSKDSATAENFIDNEKDKDETEF
;
A
#
# COMPACT_ATOMS: atom_id res chain seq x y z
N LYS A 1 -19.86 -28.60 -52.83
CA LYS A 1 -19.36 -29.92 -52.35
C LYS A 1 -17.83 -30.01 -52.29
N ARG A 2 -17.06 -29.82 -53.38
CA ARG A 2 -15.58 -29.90 -53.36
C ARG A 2 -14.90 -29.04 -52.28
N HIS A 3 -15.37 -27.81 -52.08
CA HIS A 3 -14.83 -26.89 -51.07
C HIS A 3 -15.00 -27.41 -49.62
N ILE A 4 -16.16 -27.99 -49.28
CA ILE A 4 -16.42 -28.58 -47.95
C ILE A 4 -15.46 -29.75 -47.69
N THR A 5 -15.26 -30.62 -48.68
CA THR A 5 -14.30 -31.72 -48.58
C THR A 5 -12.88 -31.20 -48.35
N SER A 6 -12.46 -30.15 -49.08
CA SER A 6 -11.16 -29.52 -48.88
C SER A 6 -10.99 -28.96 -47.46
N ILE A 7 -12.01 -28.30 -46.91
CA ILE A 7 -11.99 -27.79 -45.54
C ILE A 7 -11.82 -28.95 -44.53
N ARG A 8 -12.61 -30.03 -44.67
CA ARG A 8 -12.52 -31.20 -43.78
C ARG A 8 -11.14 -31.86 -43.84
N THR A 9 -10.55 -31.97 -45.02
CA THR A 9 -9.20 -32.49 -45.18
C THR A 9 -8.18 -31.63 -44.42
N HIS A 10 -8.20 -30.30 -44.61
CA HIS A 10 -7.27 -29.40 -43.92
C HIS A 10 -7.44 -29.38 -42.40
N VAL A 11 -8.67 -29.43 -41.90
CA VAL A 11 -8.93 -29.56 -40.46
C VAL A 11 -8.29 -30.84 -39.92
N SER A 12 -8.47 -31.97 -40.62
CA SER A 12 -7.89 -33.25 -40.20
C SER A 12 -6.36 -33.21 -40.22
N GLU A 13 -5.77 -32.58 -41.22
CA GLU A 13 -4.32 -32.38 -41.33
C GLU A 13 -3.78 -31.52 -40.17
N LEU A 14 -4.45 -30.43 -39.83
CA LEU A 14 -4.06 -29.53 -38.74
C LEU A 14 -4.21 -30.19 -37.37
N ALA A 15 -5.32 -30.88 -37.13
CA ALA A 15 -5.56 -31.63 -35.89
C ALA A 15 -4.45 -32.66 -35.64
N ARG A 16 -4.00 -33.36 -36.70
CA ARG A 16 -2.91 -34.35 -36.61
C ARG A 16 -1.56 -33.72 -36.25
N LYS A 17 -1.32 -32.46 -36.62
CA LYS A 17 -0.04 -31.80 -36.37
C LYS A 17 0.17 -31.40 -34.91
N GLN A 18 -0.88 -31.35 -34.07
CA GLN A 18 -0.81 -31.15 -32.61
C GLN A 18 0.24 -30.11 -32.17
N TYR A 19 0.16 -28.89 -32.71
CA TYR A 19 1.15 -27.84 -32.43
C TYR A 19 1.35 -27.53 -30.93
N SER A 20 0.31 -27.73 -30.12
CA SER A 20 0.36 -27.60 -28.66
C SER A 20 1.44 -28.47 -28.00
N ASN A 21 1.75 -29.63 -28.57
CA ASN A 21 2.74 -30.57 -28.01
C ASN A 21 4.19 -30.12 -28.24
N TYR A 22 4.46 -29.28 -29.23
CA TYR A 22 5.80 -28.81 -29.58
C TYR A 22 6.22 -27.54 -28.84
N ILE A 23 5.29 -26.89 -28.14
CA ILE A 23 5.61 -25.72 -27.31
C ILE A 23 6.29 -26.23 -26.04
N THR A 24 7.48 -25.72 -25.72
CA THR A 24 8.28 -26.16 -24.56
C THR A 24 7.68 -25.63 -23.24
N ASP A 25 8.03 -26.29 -22.12
CA ASP A 25 7.59 -25.89 -20.78
C ASP A 25 7.98 -24.45 -20.45
N GLY A 26 7.01 -23.66 -19.98
CA GLY A 26 7.19 -22.25 -19.58
C GLY A 26 6.36 -21.23 -20.37
N HIS A 27 5.79 -21.62 -21.52
CA HIS A 27 4.87 -20.79 -22.29
C HIS A 27 3.43 -21.27 -22.12
N GLN A 28 2.46 -20.34 -22.04
CA GLN A 28 1.03 -20.68 -22.07
C GLN A 28 0.73 -21.37 -23.40
N LYS A 29 0.46 -22.67 -23.35
CA LYS A 29 0.08 -23.47 -24.52
C LYS A 29 -1.37 -23.17 -24.85
N LEU A 30 -1.65 -23.04 -26.14
CA LEU A 30 -2.99 -22.93 -26.65
C LEU A 30 -3.42 -24.32 -27.13
N ASP A 31 -4.54 -24.82 -26.63
CA ASP A 31 -5.04 -26.16 -26.96
C ASP A 31 -5.77 -26.23 -28.31
N PHE A 32 -5.67 -25.17 -29.12
CA PHE A 32 -6.37 -25.06 -30.39
C PHE A 32 -5.50 -24.44 -31.49
N VAL A 33 -5.77 -24.86 -32.72
CA VAL A 33 -5.11 -24.39 -33.94
C VAL A 33 -6.10 -23.56 -34.75
N PHE A 34 -5.68 -22.38 -35.20
CA PHE A 34 -6.49 -21.56 -36.09
C PHE A 34 -6.29 -21.96 -37.55
N MET A 35 -7.39 -22.27 -38.24
CA MET A 35 -7.42 -22.43 -39.68
C MET A 35 -8.03 -21.18 -40.32
N TYR A 36 -7.21 -20.40 -41.01
CA TYR A 36 -7.64 -19.19 -41.68
C TYR A 36 -8.19 -19.48 -43.08
N VAL A 37 -9.37 -18.94 -43.38
CA VAL A 37 -10.01 -19.01 -44.70
C VAL A 37 -10.16 -17.59 -45.26
N PHE A 38 -9.41 -17.28 -46.32
CA PHE A 38 -9.37 -15.92 -46.89
C PHE A 38 -10.71 -15.46 -47.49
N SER A 39 -11.47 -16.37 -48.11
CA SER A 39 -12.77 -16.05 -48.72
C SER A 39 -13.92 -16.27 -47.73
N GLU A 40 -14.40 -15.17 -47.13
CA GLU A 40 -15.51 -15.17 -46.18
C GLU A 40 -16.79 -15.77 -46.80
N SER A 41 -17.09 -15.42 -48.06
CA SER A 41 -18.28 -15.91 -48.78
C SER A 41 -18.21 -17.42 -49.03
N ALA A 42 -17.02 -17.97 -49.32
CA ALA A 42 -16.84 -19.41 -49.51
C ALA A 42 -17.00 -20.17 -48.18
N LEU A 43 -16.46 -19.62 -47.09
CA LEU A 43 -16.64 -20.17 -45.75
C LEU A 43 -18.12 -20.15 -45.33
N HIS A 44 -18.81 -19.02 -45.54
CA HIS A 44 -20.23 -18.91 -45.22
C HIS A 44 -21.06 -19.90 -46.04
N LEU A 45 -20.80 -20.03 -47.34
CA LEU A 45 -21.46 -21.01 -48.19
C LEU A 45 -21.21 -22.45 -47.71
N ALA A 46 -19.99 -22.76 -47.25
CA ALA A 46 -19.66 -24.06 -46.69
C ALA A 46 -20.47 -24.35 -45.41
N LEU A 47 -20.54 -23.39 -44.49
CA LEU A 47 -21.28 -23.52 -43.23
C LEU A 47 -22.79 -23.61 -43.45
N THR A 48 -23.35 -22.89 -44.42
CA THR A 48 -24.79 -22.98 -44.75
C THR A 48 -25.14 -24.34 -45.35
N ASN A 49 -24.26 -24.91 -46.17
CA ASN A 49 -24.48 -26.24 -46.77
C ASN A 49 -24.16 -27.40 -45.81
N ASP A 50 -23.30 -27.17 -44.80
CA ASP A 50 -22.95 -28.14 -43.78
C ASP A 50 -22.74 -27.43 -42.42
N PRO A 51 -23.83 -27.21 -41.66
CA PRO A 51 -23.76 -26.50 -40.38
C PRO A 51 -22.96 -27.25 -39.31
N SER A 52 -22.77 -28.56 -39.47
CA SER A 52 -22.01 -29.40 -38.54
C SER A 52 -20.50 -29.16 -38.63
N LEU A 53 -20.04 -28.58 -39.75
CA LEU A 53 -18.63 -28.43 -40.07
C LEU A 53 -17.85 -27.65 -39.01
N TRP A 54 -18.44 -26.56 -38.49
CA TRP A 54 -17.79 -25.74 -37.46
C TRP A 54 -17.61 -26.50 -36.16
N LYS A 55 -18.68 -27.15 -35.68
CA LYS A 55 -18.64 -27.93 -34.43
C LYS A 55 -17.68 -29.11 -34.54
N TRP A 56 -17.75 -29.83 -35.66
CA TRP A 56 -16.84 -30.95 -35.92
C TRP A 56 -15.37 -30.48 -35.93
N ALA A 57 -15.05 -29.35 -36.55
CA ALA A 57 -13.69 -28.83 -36.54
C ALA A 57 -13.25 -28.40 -35.14
N TYR A 58 -14.14 -27.75 -34.39
CA TYR A 58 -13.90 -27.36 -33.00
C TYR A 58 -13.59 -28.57 -32.12
N ASP A 59 -14.36 -29.65 -32.24
CA ASP A 59 -14.15 -30.89 -31.48
C ASP A 59 -12.80 -31.58 -31.83
N GLN A 60 -12.22 -31.28 -33.00
CA GLN A 60 -10.87 -31.71 -33.40
C GLN A 60 -9.75 -30.76 -32.93
N GLY A 61 -10.08 -29.72 -32.16
CA GLY A 61 -9.12 -28.70 -31.71
C GLY A 61 -8.73 -27.69 -32.80
N VAL A 62 -9.55 -27.54 -33.85
CA VAL A 62 -9.29 -26.60 -34.95
C VAL A 62 -10.39 -25.56 -35.04
N ILE A 63 -10.03 -24.29 -34.83
CA ILE A 63 -10.95 -23.16 -34.97
C ILE A 63 -10.87 -22.63 -36.39
N ILE A 64 -11.96 -22.73 -37.13
CA ILE A 64 -12.08 -22.13 -38.46
C ILE A 64 -12.36 -20.63 -38.30
N SER A 65 -11.54 -19.80 -38.93
CA SER A 65 -11.66 -18.34 -38.84
C SER A 65 -11.62 -17.65 -40.20
N GLY A 66 -12.51 -16.68 -40.39
CA GLY A 66 -12.44 -15.69 -41.46
C GLY A 66 -11.55 -14.50 -41.10
N SER A 67 -11.58 -13.46 -41.93
CA SER A 67 -10.76 -12.25 -41.78
C SER A 67 -11.09 -11.44 -40.53
N GLN A 68 -12.38 -11.21 -40.29
CA GLN A 68 -12.86 -10.43 -39.15
C GLN A 68 -12.75 -11.20 -37.83
N ASN A 69 -13.12 -12.49 -37.86
CA ASN A 69 -13.12 -13.33 -36.67
C ASN A 69 -11.70 -13.53 -36.12
N LEU A 70 -10.69 -13.65 -37.00
CA LEU A 70 -9.30 -13.85 -36.57
C LEU A 70 -8.80 -12.61 -35.80
N TYR A 71 -9.06 -11.42 -36.34
CA TYR A 71 -8.70 -10.18 -35.69
C TYR A 71 -9.38 -10.02 -34.33
N MET A 72 -10.68 -10.35 -34.24
CA MET A 72 -11.41 -10.35 -32.99
C MET A 72 -10.77 -11.29 -31.96
N MET A 73 -10.44 -12.51 -32.35
CA MET A 73 -9.80 -13.50 -31.47
C MET A 73 -8.43 -13.04 -30.97
N LEU A 74 -7.61 -12.46 -31.85
CA LEU A 74 -6.31 -11.87 -31.47
C LEU A 74 -6.49 -10.70 -30.48
N ARG A 75 -7.50 -9.86 -30.69
CA ARG A 75 -7.80 -8.75 -29.78
C ARG A 75 -8.26 -9.24 -28.41
N VAL A 76 -9.08 -10.28 -28.37
CA VAL A 76 -9.49 -10.94 -27.11
C VAL A 76 -8.26 -11.48 -26.38
N LEU A 77 -7.36 -12.16 -27.10
CA LEU A 77 -6.13 -12.70 -26.53
C LEU A 77 -5.19 -11.60 -25.98
N GLU A 78 -5.06 -10.48 -26.72
CA GLU A 78 -4.34 -9.30 -26.24
C GLU A 78 -4.96 -8.74 -24.95
N MET A 79 -6.29 -8.64 -24.89
CA MET A 79 -7.01 -8.19 -23.70
C MET A 79 -6.81 -9.15 -22.51
N THR A 80 -6.85 -10.47 -22.74
CA THR A 80 -6.58 -11.48 -21.70
C THR A 80 -5.18 -11.32 -21.13
N TRP A 81 -4.14 -11.14 -21.97
CA TRP A 81 -2.78 -10.94 -21.46
C TRP A 81 -2.62 -9.63 -20.69
N LYS A 82 -3.26 -8.55 -21.13
CA LYS A 82 -3.29 -7.29 -20.38
C LYS A 82 -3.96 -7.49 -19.02
N GLN A 83 -5.07 -8.21 -18.98
CA GLN A 83 -5.78 -8.52 -17.75
C GLN A 83 -4.93 -9.34 -16.79
N VAL A 84 -4.28 -10.41 -17.26
CA VAL A 84 -3.36 -11.22 -16.43
C VAL A 84 -2.25 -10.36 -15.84
N ARG A 85 -1.59 -9.53 -16.66
CA ARG A 85 -0.54 -8.62 -16.18
C ARG A 85 -1.07 -7.58 -15.18
N GLN A 86 -2.28 -7.09 -15.37
CA GLN A 86 -2.92 -6.16 -14.43
C GLN A 86 -3.19 -6.84 -13.09
N VAL A 87 -3.68 -8.08 -13.08
CA VAL A 87 -3.91 -8.85 -11.84
C VAL A 87 -2.60 -9.07 -11.09
N GLU A 88 -1.53 -9.46 -11.79
CA GLU A 88 -0.20 -9.63 -11.17
C GLU A 88 0.32 -8.33 -10.56
N ASN A 89 0.17 -7.21 -11.27
CA ASN A 89 0.57 -5.89 -10.77
C ASN A 89 -0.29 -5.43 -9.59
N GLN A 90 -1.61 -5.67 -9.63
CA GLN A 90 -2.50 -5.38 -8.52
C GLN A 90 -2.09 -6.17 -7.28
N GLN A 91 -1.76 -7.46 -7.41
CA GLN A 91 -1.29 -8.26 -6.29
C GLN A 91 0.00 -7.69 -5.70
N ARG A 92 0.95 -7.26 -6.54
CA ARG A 92 2.18 -6.61 -6.09
C ARG A 92 1.93 -5.30 -5.36
N ILE A 93 1.01 -4.46 -5.87
CA ILE A 93 0.62 -3.21 -5.24
C ILE A 93 -0.01 -3.48 -3.87
N MET A 94 -0.91 -4.46 -3.78
CA MET A 94 -1.55 -4.84 -2.51
C MET A 94 -0.53 -5.34 -1.48
N ASN A 95 0.43 -6.17 -1.90
CA ASN A 95 1.50 -6.64 -1.02
C ASN A 95 2.36 -5.47 -0.50
N ALA A 96 2.71 -4.51 -1.37
CA ALA A 96 3.46 -3.32 -0.96
C ALA A 96 2.64 -2.42 -0.02
N ALA A 97 1.35 -2.25 -0.28
CA ALA A 97 0.45 -1.48 0.57
C ALA A 97 0.34 -2.11 1.97
N ASN A 98 0.16 -3.44 2.05
CA ASN A 98 0.11 -4.18 3.31
C ASN A 98 1.40 -3.99 4.12
N LEU A 99 2.57 -4.06 3.47
CA LEU A 99 3.86 -3.82 4.13
C LEU A 99 3.97 -2.40 4.70
N ILE A 100 3.47 -1.39 3.98
CA ILE A 100 3.48 0.00 4.46
C ILE A 100 2.54 0.15 5.65
N ILE A 101 1.33 -0.41 5.58
CA ILE A 101 0.34 -0.36 6.66
C ILE A 101 0.92 -1.00 7.94
N ASP A 102 1.53 -2.18 7.84
CA ASP A 102 2.18 -2.87 8.95
C ASP A 102 3.28 -2.01 9.59
N ARG A 103 4.13 -1.38 8.79
CA ARG A 103 5.19 -0.48 9.29
C ARG A 103 4.62 0.75 10.01
N VAL A 104 3.54 1.34 9.48
CA VAL A 104 2.87 2.48 10.12
C VAL A 104 2.22 2.07 11.44
N GLN A 105 1.60 0.90 11.50
CA GLN A 105 1.05 0.36 12.75
C GLN A 105 2.16 0.15 13.79
N SER A 106 3.26 -0.50 13.40
CA SER A 106 4.42 -0.71 14.28
C SER A 106 5.02 0.61 14.77
N PHE A 107 5.07 1.64 13.91
CA PHE A 107 5.49 2.98 14.32
C PHE A 107 4.53 3.59 15.35
N TYR A 108 3.22 3.48 15.11
CA TYR A 108 2.21 4.03 16.02
C TYR A 108 2.24 3.36 17.41
N GLU A 109 2.43 2.03 17.46
CA GLU A 109 2.63 1.31 18.72
C GLU A 109 3.84 1.83 19.50
N ARG A 110 4.97 2.04 18.80
CA ARG A 110 6.18 2.60 19.41
C ARG A 110 5.95 4.04 19.89
N LEU A 111 5.27 4.86 19.11
CA LEU A 111 4.92 6.23 19.48
C LEU A 111 4.03 6.25 20.74
N LYS A 112 3.03 5.36 20.81
CA LYS A 112 2.17 5.23 21.99
C LYS A 112 2.94 4.79 23.23
N ASN A 113 3.91 3.90 23.08
CA ASN A 113 4.79 3.54 24.19
C ASN A 113 5.61 4.74 24.69
N VAL A 114 6.12 5.58 23.77
CA VAL A 114 6.83 6.81 24.14
C VAL A 114 5.90 7.79 24.88
N GLU A 115 4.66 7.98 24.40
CA GLU A 115 3.66 8.82 25.07
C GLU A 115 3.38 8.36 26.51
N ILE A 116 3.22 7.05 26.73
CA ILE A 116 3.02 6.48 28.07
C ILE A 116 4.22 6.75 28.98
N LEU A 117 5.45 6.55 28.49
CA LEU A 117 6.65 6.78 29.27
C LEU A 117 6.87 8.28 29.57
N PHE A 118 6.53 9.15 28.62
CA PHE A 118 6.58 10.59 28.80
C PHE A 118 5.60 11.05 29.88
N ASN A 119 4.35 10.59 29.84
CA ASN A 119 3.35 10.91 30.85
C ASN A 119 3.78 10.44 32.25
N LYS A 120 4.34 9.22 32.38
CA LYS A 120 4.92 8.75 33.65
C LYS A 120 6.05 9.64 34.16
N THR A 121 6.88 10.13 33.24
CA THR A 121 7.99 11.04 33.59
C THR A 121 7.46 12.40 34.04
N SER A 122 6.44 12.93 33.36
CA SER A 122 5.74 14.16 33.76
C SER A 122 5.12 14.01 35.15
N GLU A 123 4.39 12.93 35.40
CA GLU A 123 3.81 12.66 36.72
C GLU A 123 4.87 12.57 37.83
N ALA A 124 6.03 11.98 37.56
CA ALA A 124 7.13 11.93 38.51
C ALA A 124 7.71 13.33 38.80
N PHE A 125 7.80 14.18 37.77
CA PHE A 125 8.24 15.57 37.90
C PHE A 125 7.21 16.40 38.69
N ASP A 126 5.92 16.22 38.43
CA ASP A 126 4.85 16.89 39.17
C ASP A 126 4.86 16.49 40.65
N LYS A 127 5.04 15.20 40.96
CA LYS A 127 5.21 14.72 42.34
C LYS A 127 6.42 15.37 43.02
N LEU A 128 7.54 15.50 42.32
CA LEU A 128 8.74 16.17 42.87
C LEU A 128 8.49 17.67 43.10
N ASN A 129 7.86 18.35 42.15
CA ASN A 129 7.50 19.76 42.28
C ASN A 129 6.50 20.01 43.39
N THR A 130 5.50 19.15 43.58
CA THR A 130 4.57 19.28 44.72
C THR A 130 5.29 19.09 46.05
N LEU A 131 6.25 18.16 46.14
CA LEU A 131 7.06 17.98 47.35
C LEU A 131 7.98 19.18 47.62
N ALA A 132 8.50 19.82 46.58
CA ALA A 132 9.34 21.01 46.68
C ALA A 132 8.53 22.28 47.01
N ASN A 133 7.42 22.53 46.30
CA ASN A 133 6.73 23.83 46.29
C ASN A 133 5.47 23.90 47.18
N ASN A 134 4.75 22.81 47.40
CA ASN A 134 3.49 22.87 48.15
C ASN A 134 3.72 22.66 49.65
N GLY A 135 3.80 23.76 50.40
CA GLY A 135 3.25 24.05 51.74
C GLY A 135 3.24 23.03 52.91
N GLY A 136 3.60 21.76 52.72
CA GLY A 136 3.78 20.76 53.77
C GLY A 136 5.17 20.87 54.41
N PRO A 137 5.70 19.83 55.09
CA PRO A 137 7.11 19.78 55.49
C PRO A 137 8.02 19.59 54.25
N SER A 138 7.91 20.49 53.28
CA SER A 138 8.78 20.57 52.11
C SER A 138 10.21 20.76 52.59
N ILE A 139 11.15 20.13 51.88
CA ILE A 139 12.59 20.26 52.11
C ILE A 139 12.99 21.75 52.04
N GLU A 140 12.34 22.53 51.19
CA GLU A 140 12.57 23.97 51.08
C GLU A 140 12.03 24.72 52.30
N THR A 141 10.86 24.37 52.81
CA THR A 141 10.31 24.99 54.04
C THR A 141 11.15 24.63 55.27
N ALA A 142 11.65 23.40 55.35
CA ALA A 142 12.57 22.96 56.41
C ALA A 142 13.92 23.69 56.31
N ALA A 143 14.47 23.82 55.10
CA ALA A 143 15.70 24.57 54.84
C ALA A 143 15.54 26.07 55.17
N SER A 144 14.44 26.69 54.76
CA SER A 144 14.12 28.10 55.06
C SER A 144 13.96 28.35 56.57
N LYS A 145 13.39 27.41 57.33
CA LYS A 145 13.36 27.48 58.80
C LYS A 145 14.77 27.44 59.40
N LEU A 146 15.64 26.56 58.90
CA LEU A 146 17.02 26.44 59.38
C LEU A 146 17.85 27.69 59.08
N LEU A 147 17.66 28.31 57.91
CA LEU A 147 18.26 29.62 57.58
C LEU A 147 17.80 30.70 58.56
N LYS A 148 16.51 30.73 58.91
CA LYS A 148 15.97 31.65 59.92
C LYS A 148 16.59 31.44 61.31
N TYR A 149 17.01 30.21 61.63
CA TYR A 149 17.70 29.88 62.88
C TYR A 149 19.23 30.09 62.84
N GLY A 150 19.78 30.66 61.76
CA GLY A 150 21.18 31.08 61.69
C GLY A 150 22.12 30.18 60.88
N ALA A 151 21.58 29.19 60.14
CA ALA A 151 22.38 28.46 59.16
C ALA A 151 22.76 29.37 57.97
N GLN A 152 23.96 29.18 57.41
CA GLN A 152 24.44 29.97 56.27
C GLN A 152 24.29 29.20 54.95
N GLU A 153 23.82 29.89 53.91
CA GLU A 153 23.80 29.33 52.55
C GLU A 153 25.21 29.24 51.95
N ASN A 154 25.43 28.25 51.10
CA ASN A 154 26.69 28.13 50.37
C ASN A 154 26.73 29.16 49.21
N PRO A 155 27.65 30.14 49.23
CA PRO A 155 27.68 31.23 48.26
C PRO A 155 28.09 30.79 46.84
N LYS A 156 28.54 29.54 46.64
CA LYS A 156 28.99 29.03 45.34
C LYS A 156 27.89 28.37 44.50
N ARG A 157 26.65 28.25 45.00
CA ARG A 157 25.55 27.59 44.29
C ARG A 157 24.76 28.59 43.44
N LYS A 158 24.43 28.19 42.21
CA LYS A 158 23.78 29.04 41.18
C LYS A 158 22.32 29.38 41.50
N TYR A 159 21.60 28.46 42.15
CA TYR A 159 20.20 28.64 42.56
C TYR A 159 20.15 28.72 44.09
N LYS A 160 19.57 29.80 44.63
CA LYS A 160 19.38 30.02 46.07
C LYS A 160 18.02 29.48 46.51
N LEU A 161 17.89 29.11 47.78
CA LEU A 161 16.60 28.69 48.33
C LEU A 161 15.69 29.92 48.35
N GLN A 162 14.45 29.77 47.86
CA GLN A 162 13.47 30.86 47.95
C GLN A 162 13.16 31.10 49.43
N SER A 163 13.74 32.16 50.00
CA SER A 163 13.29 32.73 51.25
C SER A 163 11.83 33.15 51.06
N SER A 164 10.98 32.83 52.03
CA SER A 164 9.51 32.93 51.97
C SER A 164 8.95 34.37 51.88
N LYS A 165 9.59 35.28 51.12
CA LYS A 165 9.19 36.68 50.94
C LYS A 165 8.85 37.09 49.51
N ASP A 166 9.12 36.29 48.48
CA ASP A 166 9.00 36.72 47.08
C ASP A 166 7.85 36.06 46.29
N SER A 167 6.83 35.51 46.95
CA SER A 167 5.66 34.91 46.25
C SER A 167 4.68 35.94 45.64
N ALA A 168 5.12 37.17 45.34
CA ALA A 168 4.24 38.26 44.93
C ALA A 168 4.63 38.98 43.62
N THR A 169 5.54 38.44 42.79
CA THR A 169 6.03 39.19 41.59
C THR A 169 6.00 38.40 40.27
N ALA A 170 5.51 37.17 40.24
CA ALA A 170 5.54 36.34 39.02
C ALA A 170 4.30 36.43 38.10
N GLU A 171 3.48 37.49 38.18
CA GLU A 171 2.33 37.67 37.26
C GLU A 171 2.59 38.65 36.09
N ASN A 172 3.74 39.33 36.00
CA ASN A 172 3.94 40.40 35.00
C ASN A 172 4.97 40.10 33.89
N PHE A 173 5.06 38.86 33.38
CA PHE A 173 5.99 38.53 32.28
C PHE A 173 5.36 37.88 31.04
N ILE A 174 4.03 37.81 30.94
CA ILE A 174 3.35 37.41 29.69
C ILE A 174 2.49 38.59 29.24
N ASP A 175 3.09 39.60 28.59
CA ASP A 175 2.32 40.50 27.69
C ASP A 175 3.16 41.36 26.72
N ASN A 176 4.46 41.10 26.55
CA ASN A 176 5.28 41.87 25.59
C ASN A 176 6.08 40.96 24.66
N GLU A 177 5.40 40.16 23.82
CA GLU A 177 6.04 39.52 22.67
C GLU A 177 5.08 39.26 21.48
N LYS A 178 4.04 40.09 21.35
CA LYS A 178 3.20 40.19 20.14
C LYS A 178 3.13 41.63 19.68
N ASP A 179 4.17 42.09 19.00
CA ASP A 179 4.11 43.16 18.00
C ASP A 179 5.54 43.44 17.53
N LYS A 180 5.99 42.67 16.53
CA LYS A 180 7.07 42.98 15.59
C LYS A 180 7.24 41.77 14.67
N ASP A 181 6.39 41.71 13.66
CA ASP A 181 6.69 41.14 12.33
C ASP A 181 5.52 41.45 11.39
N GLU A 182 5.28 42.74 11.18
CA GLU A 182 4.67 43.27 9.96
C GLU A 182 5.57 44.41 9.48
N THR A 183 6.52 44.12 8.60
CA THR A 183 6.93 44.93 7.44
C THR A 183 8.06 44.24 6.66
N GLU A 184 7.94 44.25 5.33
CA GLU A 184 8.96 43.92 4.30
C GLU A 184 9.24 42.43 3.99
N PHE A 185 8.43 41.81 3.13
CA PHE A 185 8.65 41.67 1.66
C PHE A 185 7.60 40.75 1.03
#